data_AF-A0A1F3ZU24-F1
#
_entry.id   AF-A0A1F3ZU24-F1
#
_cell.length_a   1.000
_cell.length_b   1.000
_cell.length_c   1.000
_cell.angle_alpha   90.00
_cell.angle_beta   90.00
_cell.angle_gamma   90.00
#
_symmetry.space_group_name_H-M   'P 1'
#
loop_
_entity.id
_entity.type
_entity.pdbx_description
1 polymer ?
#
loop_
_entity_poly.entity_id
_entity_poly.type
_entity_poly.pdbx_seq_one_letter_code
_entity_poly.pdbx_strand_id
1 'polypeptide(L)'
;MTDKLPGAARAAIGARLKAFEQAETERILSSCTRCGKCFEVCPMTGYSKAPAAAAAARDVVGGVLTVLRGVQGSPEALGWIAVCCRSGICVPACPEKVDPQMMMRLARMTALGGRGGAKQIAMREDPDFFDRVRAFAKLQLSDEELKHWT
;
A
#
# COMPACT_ATOMS: atom_id res chain seq x y z
N MET A 1 -8.42 20.18 21.95
CA MET A 1 -8.89 21.08 20.88
C MET A 1 -8.12 20.74 19.61
N THR A 2 -8.69 19.93 18.72
CA THR A 2 -8.09 19.69 17.40
C THR A 2 -8.68 20.73 16.45
N ASP A 3 -7.93 21.80 16.22
CA ASP A 3 -8.33 22.80 15.25
C ASP A 3 -8.31 22.15 13.87
N LYS A 4 -9.50 21.88 13.32
CA LYS A 4 -9.62 21.20 12.02
C LYS A 4 -9.21 22.20 10.95
N LEU A 5 -8.27 21.79 10.09
CA LEU A 5 -7.87 22.56 8.91
C LEU A 5 -9.10 23.10 8.14
N PRO A 6 -9.10 24.38 7.73
CA PRO A 6 -10.16 24.96 6.91
C PRO A 6 -10.43 24.12 5.65
N GLY A 7 -11.70 24.04 5.23
CA GLY A 7 -12.13 23.18 4.11
C GLY A 7 -11.36 23.42 2.80
N ALA A 8 -11.04 24.68 2.48
CA ALA A 8 -10.27 25.03 1.29
C ALA A 8 -8.83 24.48 1.34
N ALA A 9 -8.17 24.56 2.51
CA ALA A 9 -6.82 24.02 2.69
C ALA A 9 -6.80 22.49 2.54
N ARG A 10 -7.82 21.81 3.09
CA ARG A 10 -7.98 20.36 2.95
C ARG A 10 -8.18 19.94 1.49
N ALA A 11 -8.99 20.69 0.74
CA ALA A 11 -9.21 20.44 -0.69
C ALA A 11 -7.92 20.61 -1.51
N ALA A 12 -7.14 21.67 -1.27
CA ALA A 12 -5.87 21.90 -1.96
C ALA A 12 -4.84 20.80 -1.69
N ILE A 13 -4.72 20.32 -0.44
CA ILE A 13 -3.86 19.18 -0.09
C ILE A 13 -4.31 17.92 -0.83
N GLY A 14 -5.63 17.66 -0.87
CA GLY A 14 -6.19 16.52 -1.59
C GLY A 14 -5.89 16.56 -3.09
N ALA A 15 -5.96 17.73 -3.72
CA ALA A 15 -5.62 17.90 -5.14
C ALA A 15 -4.12 17.64 -5.41
N ARG A 16 -3.23 18.16 -4.57
CA ARG A 16 -1.78 17.91 -4.68
C ARG A 16 -1.44 16.44 -4.50
N LEU A 17 -2.09 15.77 -3.54
CA LEU A 17 -1.90 14.35 -3.32
C LEU A 17 -2.32 13.53 -4.56
N LYS A 18 -3.48 13.81 -5.15
CA LYS A 18 -3.93 13.15 -6.38
C LYS A 18 -2.96 13.36 -7.54
N ALA A 19 -2.45 14.58 -7.71
CA ALA A 19 -1.47 14.90 -8.74
C ALA A 19 -0.16 14.10 -8.54
N PHE A 20 0.32 14.01 -7.29
CA PHE A 20 1.48 13.18 -6.95
C PHE A 20 1.22 11.69 -7.23
N GLU A 21 0.08 11.15 -6.80
CA GLU A 21 -0.28 9.74 -7.03
C GLU A 21 -0.30 9.40 -8.51
N GLN A 22 -0.80 10.31 -9.35
CA GLN A 22 -0.82 10.15 -10.81
C GLN A 22 0.61 10.17 -11.39
N ALA A 23 1.37 11.22 -11.12
CA ALA A 23 2.74 11.37 -11.63
C ALA A 23 3.65 10.21 -11.20
N GLU A 24 3.56 9.78 -9.94
CA GLU A 24 4.35 8.66 -9.44
C GLU A 24 3.91 7.33 -10.07
N THR A 25 2.62 7.15 -10.33
CA THR A 25 2.12 5.96 -11.05
C THR A 25 2.67 5.92 -12.48
N GLU A 26 2.64 7.04 -13.20
CA GLU A 26 3.19 7.15 -14.55
C GLU A 26 4.71 6.89 -14.58
N ARG A 27 5.45 7.43 -13.61
CA ARG A 27 6.89 7.18 -13.45
C ARG A 27 7.19 5.69 -13.21
N ILE A 28 6.45 5.05 -12.32
CA ILE A 28 6.59 3.61 -12.04
C ILE A 28 6.30 2.79 -13.29
N LEU A 29 5.20 3.07 -13.98
CA LEU A 29 4.76 2.31 -15.16
C LEU A 29 5.74 2.44 -16.33
N SER A 30 6.41 3.58 -16.48
CA SER A 30 7.40 3.81 -17.53
C SER A 30 8.79 3.25 -17.20
N SER A 31 9.14 3.16 -15.91
CA SER A 31 10.48 2.70 -15.48
C SER A 31 10.54 1.21 -15.17
N CYS A 32 9.45 0.58 -14.74
CA CYS A 32 9.47 -0.80 -14.26
C CYS A 32 9.64 -1.80 -15.42
N THR A 33 10.77 -2.52 -15.42
CA THR A 33 11.07 -3.58 -16.41
C THR A 33 10.39 -4.91 -16.11
N ARG A 34 9.59 -5.00 -15.03
CA ARG A 34 8.98 -6.24 -14.51
C ARG A 34 10.00 -7.32 -14.15
N CYS A 35 11.23 -6.94 -13.80
CA CYS A 35 12.32 -7.90 -13.57
C CYS A 35 12.06 -8.88 -12.41
N GLY A 36 11.22 -8.53 -11.43
CA GLY A 36 10.85 -9.42 -10.32
C GLY A 36 11.71 -9.30 -9.06
N LYS A 37 12.86 -8.62 -9.10
CA LYS A 37 13.80 -8.55 -7.96
C LYS A 37 13.17 -8.02 -6.66
N CYS A 38 12.25 -7.06 -6.75
CA CYS A 38 11.53 -6.53 -5.60
C CYS A 38 10.60 -7.55 -4.94
N PHE A 39 10.07 -8.50 -5.73
CA PHE A 39 9.24 -9.59 -5.27
C PHE A 39 10.09 -10.70 -4.64
N GLU A 40 11.21 -11.07 -5.27
CA GLU A 40 12.13 -12.13 -4.79
C GLU A 40 12.68 -11.87 -3.39
N VAL A 41 12.97 -10.60 -3.04
CA VAL A 41 13.48 -10.23 -1.72
C VAL A 41 12.38 -9.96 -0.68
N CYS A 42 11.10 -9.98 -1.08
CA CYS A 42 10.03 -9.56 -0.21
C CYS A 42 9.70 -10.66 0.81
N PRO A 43 9.74 -10.37 2.13
CA PRO A 43 9.46 -11.38 3.15
C PRO A 43 7.98 -11.77 3.22
N MET A 44 7.09 -11.01 2.57
CA MET A 44 5.65 -11.19 2.69
C MET A 44 5.05 -12.14 1.65
N THR A 45 5.81 -12.57 0.64
CA THR A 45 5.29 -13.36 -0.50
C THR A 45 4.68 -14.68 -0.06
N GLY A 46 5.27 -15.34 0.95
CA GLY A 46 4.78 -16.60 1.52
C GLY A 46 3.51 -16.49 2.39
N TYR A 47 3.09 -15.28 2.76
CA TYR A 47 1.91 -15.06 3.61
C TYR A 47 0.63 -14.82 2.82
N SER A 48 0.70 -14.83 1.48
CA SER A 48 -0.46 -14.62 0.63
C SER A 48 -1.40 -15.82 0.61
N LYS A 49 -2.71 -15.57 0.63
CA LYS A 49 -3.76 -16.60 0.43
C LYS A 49 -3.80 -17.15 -1.01
N ALA A 50 -3.16 -16.46 -1.96
CA ALA A 50 -2.91 -16.93 -3.31
C ALA A 50 -1.39 -17.08 -3.47
N PRO A 51 -0.80 -18.24 -3.09
CA PRO A 51 0.63 -18.39 -3.00
C PRO A 51 1.27 -18.13 -4.36
N ALA A 52 2.03 -17.04 -4.42
CA ALA A 52 2.79 -16.67 -5.60
C ALA A 52 4.01 -17.59 -5.84
N ALA A 53 4.20 -18.62 -5.00
CA ALA A 53 5.30 -19.60 -5.10
C ALA A 53 5.28 -20.41 -6.40
N ALA A 54 4.13 -20.53 -7.08
CA ALA A 54 4.02 -21.20 -8.37
C ALA A 54 4.15 -20.25 -9.58
N ALA A 55 4.08 -18.94 -9.36
CA ALA A 55 4.13 -17.93 -10.43
C ALA A 55 5.54 -17.34 -10.55
N ALA A 56 5.97 -17.04 -11.78
CA ALA A 56 7.24 -16.33 -11.96
C ALA A 56 7.14 -14.93 -11.36
N ALA A 57 8.19 -14.47 -10.67
CA ALA A 57 8.24 -13.13 -10.06
C ALA A 57 7.87 -12.01 -11.04
N ARG A 58 8.23 -12.18 -12.31
CA ARG A 58 7.90 -11.25 -13.41
C ARG A 58 6.40 -11.13 -13.66
N ASP A 59 5.68 -12.24 -13.60
CA ASP A 59 4.23 -12.27 -13.86
C ASP A 59 3.47 -11.62 -12.71
N VAL A 60 3.87 -11.91 -11.46
CA VAL A 60 3.28 -11.28 -10.27
C VAL A 60 3.49 -9.76 -10.29
N VAL A 61 4.71 -9.30 -10.58
CA VAL A 61 5.00 -7.86 -10.73
C VAL A 61 4.20 -7.28 -11.90
N GLY A 62 4.08 -8.00 -13.02
CA GLY A 62 3.24 -7.60 -14.15
C GLY A 62 1.78 -7.38 -13.74
N GLY A 63 1.22 -8.30 -12.93
CA GLY A 63 -0.12 -8.17 -12.36
C GLY A 63 -0.26 -6.96 -11.43
N VAL A 64 0.76 -6.62 -10.63
CA VAL A 64 0.76 -5.39 -9.82
C VAL A 64 0.71 -4.14 -10.71
N LEU A 65 1.46 -4.10 -11.80
CA LEU A 65 1.40 -2.99 -12.76
C LEU A 65 0.03 -2.90 -13.45
N THR A 66 -0.62 -4.04 -13.73
CA THR A 66 -2.00 -4.09 -14.24
C THR A 66 -2.97 -3.45 -13.25
N VAL A 67 -2.86 -3.76 -11.96
CA VAL A 67 -3.66 -3.12 -10.91
C VAL A 67 -3.39 -1.61 -10.86
N LEU A 68 -2.15 -1.16 -10.98
CA LEU A 68 -1.82 0.27 -11.00
C LEU A 68 -2.48 1.04 -12.16
N ARG A 69 -2.70 0.37 -13.31
CA ARG A 69 -3.46 0.93 -14.45
C ARG A 69 -4.98 0.95 -14.21
N GLY A 70 -5.45 0.49 -13.06
CA GLY A 70 -6.88 0.38 -12.76
C GLY A 70 -7.56 -0.83 -13.38
N VAL A 71 -6.79 -1.79 -13.92
CA VAL A 71 -7.30 -3.02 -14.53
C VAL A 71 -7.29 -4.15 -13.48
N GLN A 72 -8.11 -5.18 -13.69
CA GLN A 72 -8.17 -6.36 -12.82
C GLN A 72 -6.80 -7.05 -12.72
N GLY A 73 -6.28 -7.20 -11.50
CA GLY A 73 -5.05 -7.94 -11.21
C GLY A 73 -5.24 -9.45 -11.19
N SER A 74 -4.13 -10.18 -11.36
CA SER A 74 -4.12 -11.63 -11.15
C SER A 74 -4.31 -11.98 -9.66
N PRO A 75 -4.77 -13.19 -9.33
CA PRO A 75 -4.90 -13.63 -7.94
C PRO A 75 -3.62 -13.49 -7.13
N GLU A 76 -2.46 -13.80 -7.71
CA GLU A 76 -1.14 -13.75 -7.05
C GLU A 76 -0.71 -12.31 -6.80
N ALA A 77 -0.96 -11.41 -7.75
CA ALA A 77 -0.66 -9.99 -7.59
C ALA A 77 -1.55 -9.35 -6.51
N LEU A 78 -2.86 -9.61 -6.55
CA LEU A 78 -3.80 -9.14 -5.53
C LEU A 78 -3.48 -9.73 -4.16
N GLY A 79 -3.09 -11.00 -4.14
CA GLY A 79 -2.61 -11.70 -2.96
C GLY A 79 -1.37 -11.05 -2.36
N TRP A 80 -0.37 -10.68 -3.16
CA TRP A 80 0.83 -9.99 -2.69
C TRP A 80 0.54 -8.56 -2.23
N ILE A 81 -0.32 -7.83 -2.97
CA ILE A 81 -0.79 -6.49 -2.60
C ILE A 81 -1.48 -6.51 -1.22
N ALA A 82 -2.32 -7.52 -0.97
CA ALA A 82 -3.08 -7.64 0.28
C ALA A 82 -2.18 -7.80 1.52
N VAL A 83 -1.05 -8.50 1.38
CA VAL A 83 -0.15 -8.84 2.50
C VAL A 83 1.04 -7.90 2.67
N CYS A 84 1.20 -6.90 1.79
CA CYS A 84 2.29 -5.94 1.91
C CYS A 84 2.22 -5.16 3.23
N CYS A 85 3.25 -5.32 4.06
CA CYS A 85 3.42 -4.61 5.33
C CYS A 85 4.26 -3.32 5.19
N ARG A 86 4.73 -3.00 3.98
CA ARG A 86 5.66 -1.90 3.68
C ARG A 86 7.02 -2.02 4.39
N SER A 87 7.59 -3.22 4.47
CA SER A 87 8.93 -3.43 5.07
C SER A 87 10.06 -2.62 4.44
N GLY A 88 9.95 -2.26 3.16
CA GLY A 88 10.95 -1.45 2.45
C GLY A 88 12.17 -2.22 1.93
N ILE A 89 12.32 -3.51 2.25
CA ILE A 89 13.45 -4.37 1.79
C ILE A 89 13.57 -4.40 0.27
N CYS A 90 12.45 -4.27 -0.44
CA CYS A 90 12.40 -4.24 -1.90
C CYS A 90 12.97 -2.97 -2.53
N VAL A 91 13.07 -1.85 -1.80
CA VAL A 91 13.54 -0.55 -2.32
C VAL A 91 14.98 -0.63 -2.85
N PRO A 92 15.99 -1.05 -2.07
CA PRO A 92 17.35 -1.16 -2.58
C PRO A 92 17.54 -2.27 -3.64
N ALA A 93 16.61 -3.23 -3.74
CA ALA A 93 16.70 -4.33 -4.69
C ALA A 93 16.27 -3.96 -6.13
N CYS A 94 15.64 -2.80 -6.32
CA CYS A 94 15.16 -2.39 -7.64
C CYS A 94 16.29 -1.80 -8.51
N PRO A 95 16.65 -2.42 -9.65
CA PRO A 95 17.70 -1.91 -10.53
C PRO A 95 17.27 -0.63 -11.27
N GLU A 96 15.97 -0.43 -11.46
CA GLU A 96 15.41 0.70 -12.23
C GLU A 96 15.15 1.95 -11.38
N LYS A 97 15.52 1.92 -10.09
CA LYS A 97 15.23 3.02 -9.13
C LYS A 97 13.74 3.38 -9.05
N VAL A 98 12.87 2.40 -9.33
CA VAL A 98 11.48 2.43 -8.87
C VAL A 98 11.49 2.22 -7.36
N ASP A 99 10.64 2.93 -6.63
CA ASP A 99 10.38 2.65 -5.22
C ASP A 99 9.27 1.58 -5.15
N PRO A 100 9.59 0.30 -4.90
CA PRO A 100 8.58 -0.75 -4.90
C PRO A 100 7.70 -0.69 -3.64
N GLN A 101 8.16 -0.05 -2.55
CA GLN A 101 7.31 0.17 -1.37
C GLN A 101 6.19 1.16 -1.71
N MET A 102 6.52 2.27 -2.39
CA MET A 102 5.54 3.21 -2.90
C MET A 102 4.65 2.58 -3.97
N MET A 103 5.22 1.81 -4.90
CA MET A 103 4.47 1.03 -5.90
C MET A 103 3.40 0.16 -5.24
N MET A 104 3.75 -0.59 -4.20
CA MET A 104 2.80 -1.46 -3.49
C MET A 104 1.74 -0.64 -2.73
N ARG A 105 2.10 0.52 -2.17
CA ARG A 105 1.13 1.43 -1.54
C ARG A 105 0.09 1.90 -2.55
N LEU A 106 0.52 2.39 -3.70
CA LEU A 106 -0.36 2.87 -4.76
C LEU A 106 -1.21 1.74 -5.33
N ALA A 107 -0.65 0.55 -5.54
CA ALA A 107 -1.38 -0.62 -6.00
C ALA A 107 -2.46 -1.06 -5.01
N ARG A 108 -2.15 -1.04 -3.70
CA ARG A 108 -3.12 -1.34 -2.64
C ARG A 108 -4.24 -0.32 -2.58
N MET A 109 -3.94 0.97 -2.75
CA MET A 109 -4.95 2.03 -2.84
C MET A 109 -5.88 1.81 -4.04
N THR A 110 -5.32 1.45 -5.21
CA THR A 110 -6.13 1.13 -6.40
C THR A 110 -7.00 -0.10 -6.17
N ALA A 111 -6.43 -1.19 -5.64
CA ALA A 111 -7.16 -2.43 -5.38
C ALA A 111 -8.28 -2.29 -4.35
N LEU A 112 -8.18 -1.31 -3.43
CA LEU A 112 -9.26 -0.98 -2.48
C LEU A 112 -10.30 0.00 -3.05
N GLY A 113 -10.18 0.40 -4.32
CA GLY A 113 -11.06 1.38 -4.98
C GLY A 113 -10.80 2.84 -4.56
N GLY A 114 -9.74 3.11 -3.79
CA GLY A 114 -9.42 4.45 -3.28
C GLY A 114 -9.06 5.48 -4.36
N ARG A 115 -8.87 5.03 -5.60
CA ARG A 115 -8.55 5.85 -6.78
C ARG A 115 -9.68 5.90 -7.82
N GLY A 116 -10.91 5.57 -7.40
CA GLY A 116 -12.11 5.66 -8.24
C GLY A 116 -12.46 4.41 -9.06
N GLY A 117 -11.64 3.35 -8.97
CA GLY A 117 -11.92 2.05 -9.61
C GLY A 117 -12.74 1.10 -8.73
N ALA A 118 -13.14 -0.04 -9.30
CA ALA A 118 -13.78 -1.12 -8.57
C ALA A 118 -12.82 -1.75 -7.53
N LYS A 119 -13.38 -2.20 -6.40
CA LYS A 119 -12.62 -2.94 -5.39
C LYS A 119 -12.25 -4.32 -5.92
N GLN A 120 -10.99 -4.68 -5.79
CA GLN A 120 -10.42 -5.97 -6.20
C GLN A 120 -9.94 -6.82 -5.01
N ILE A 121 -9.70 -6.19 -3.86
CA ILE A 121 -9.40 -6.87 -2.59
C ILE A 121 -10.36 -6.45 -1.50
N ALA A 122 -10.56 -7.33 -0.52
CA ALA A 122 -11.32 -7.02 0.68
C ALA A 122 -10.60 -5.95 1.53
N MET A 123 -11.39 -5.12 2.21
CA MET A 123 -10.87 -4.23 3.25
C MET A 123 -10.34 -5.05 4.44
N ARG A 124 -9.47 -4.48 5.29
CA ARG A 124 -9.03 -5.16 6.53
C ARG A 124 -10.25 -5.62 7.32
N GLU A 125 -10.15 -6.85 7.84
CA GLU A 125 -11.23 -7.51 8.60
C GLU A 125 -11.65 -6.68 9.83
N ASP A 126 -10.73 -5.91 10.43
CA ASP A 126 -11.01 -5.00 11.54
C ASP A 126 -10.48 -3.57 11.24
N PRO A 127 -11.35 -2.65 10.77
CA PRO A 127 -10.99 -1.25 10.57
C PRO A 127 -10.82 -0.48 11.89
N ASP A 128 -11.43 -0.94 12.98
CA ASP A 128 -11.44 -0.28 14.28
C ASP A 128 -10.34 -0.79 15.23
N PHE A 129 -9.53 -1.75 14.78
CA PHE A 129 -8.46 -2.38 15.55
C PHE A 129 -7.61 -1.37 16.33
N PHE A 130 -7.15 -0.30 15.67
CA PHE A 130 -6.33 0.71 16.32
C PHE A 130 -7.12 1.58 17.29
N ASP A 131 -8.40 1.82 17.07
CA ASP A 131 -9.24 2.54 18.01
C ASP A 131 -9.48 1.72 19.27
N ARG A 132 -9.60 0.39 19.14
CA ARG A 132 -9.65 -0.53 20.29
C ARG A 132 -8.33 -0.57 21.05
N VAL A 133 -7.18 -0.62 20.36
CA VAL A 133 -5.85 -0.53 21.00
C VAL A 133 -5.72 0.78 21.78
N ARG A 134 -6.12 1.91 21.18
CA ARG A 134 -6.11 3.22 21.86
C ARG A 134 -7.06 3.26 23.06
N ALA A 135 -8.25 2.69 22.93
CA ALA A 135 -9.21 2.60 24.03
C ALA A 135 -8.65 1.77 25.19
N PHE A 136 -8.03 0.62 24.90
CA PHE A 136 -7.38 -0.22 25.91
C PHE A 136 -6.23 0.51 26.60
N ALA A 137 -5.37 1.19 25.85
CA ALA A 137 -4.29 1.98 26.44
C ALA A 137 -4.81 3.05 27.40
N LYS A 138 -5.91 3.73 27.08
CA LYS A 138 -6.56 4.72 27.97
C LYS A 138 -7.14 4.12 29.25
N LEU A 139 -7.41 2.82 29.29
CA LEU A 139 -7.90 2.13 30.49
C LEU A 139 -6.76 1.63 31.40
N GLN A 140 -5.53 1.54 30.89
CA GLN A 140 -4.39 0.93 31.59
C GLN A 140 -3.30 1.93 31.93
N LEU A 141 -3.20 3.02 31.18
CA LEU A 141 -2.17 4.05 31.34
C LEU A 141 -2.80 5.33 31.90
N SER A 142 -2.10 5.96 32.83
CA SER A 142 -2.39 7.32 33.25
C SER A 142 -2.19 8.32 32.10
N ASP A 143 -2.77 9.52 32.24
CA ASP A 143 -2.58 10.60 31.27
C ASP A 143 -1.10 11.01 31.10
N GLU A 144 -0.28 10.80 32.13
CA GLU A 144 1.16 11.06 32.08
C GLU A 144 1.90 9.98 31.29
N GLU A 145 1.59 8.70 31.52
CA GLU A 145 2.18 7.58 30.77
C GLU A 145 1.80 7.63 29.29
N LEU A 146 0.56 8.02 28.97
CA LEU A 146 0.10 8.18 27.58
C LEU A 146 0.90 9.25 26.81
N LYS A 147 1.31 10.34 27.46
CA LYS A 147 2.09 11.41 26.81
C LYS A 147 3.49 10.95 26.43
N HIS A 148 4.09 10.05 27.21
CA HIS A 148 5.44 9.53 26.99
C HIS A 148 5.47 8.33 26.03
N TRP A 149 4.32 7.78 25.66
CA TRP A 149 4.21 6.61 24.79
C TRP A 149 4.20 6.95 23.28
N THR A 150 3.91 8.20 22.92
CA THR A 150 3.87 8.72 21.54
C THR A 150 5.24 9.13 21.02
#